data_AF-A0A954GPD3-F1
#
_entry.id   AF-A0A954GPD3-F1
#
_cell.length_a   1.000
_cell.length_b   1.000
_cell.length_c   1.000
_cell.angle_alpha   90.00
_cell.angle_beta   90.00
_cell.angle_gamma   90.00
#
_symmetry.space_group_name_H-M   'P 1'
#
loop_
_entity.id
_entity.type
_entity.pdbx_description
1 polymer ?
#
loop_
_entity_poly.entity_id
_entity_poly.type
_entity_poly.pdbx_seq_one_letter_code
_entity_poly.pdbx_strand_id
1 'polypeptide(L)'
;MRSLTTAVVLIVLCVAKCFAADGPVEKIDIFQAGEEGFSLYRIPGLVVTKSGTVLAYCEARESDKGDWGPIDILMRRSTDG
;
A
#
# COMPACT_ATOMS: atom_id res chain seq x y z
N MET A 1 16.40 -45.13 -2.69
CA MET A 1 16.72 -44.25 -1.54
C MET A 1 17.16 -42.84 -1.93
N ARG A 2 17.88 -42.63 -3.04
CA ARG A 2 18.31 -41.27 -3.50
C ARG A 2 17.17 -40.34 -3.95
N SER A 3 16.13 -40.89 -4.60
CA SER A 3 14.97 -40.10 -5.08
C SER A 3 14.11 -39.52 -3.95
N LEU A 4 13.92 -40.28 -2.85
CA LEU A 4 13.16 -39.82 -1.69
C LEU A 4 13.88 -38.69 -0.93
N THR A 5 15.21 -38.76 -0.84
CA THR A 5 16.02 -37.71 -0.22
C THR A 5 15.97 -36.42 -1.02
N THR A 6 16.02 -36.49 -2.35
CA THR A 6 15.88 -35.30 -3.22
C THR A 6 14.50 -34.65 -3.08
N ALA A 7 13.42 -35.44 -3.03
CA ALA A 7 12.07 -34.91 -2.87
C ALA A 7 11.89 -34.20 -1.52
N VAL A 8 12.41 -34.76 -0.43
CA VAL A 8 12.37 -34.13 0.90
C VAL A 8 13.16 -32.82 0.92
N VAL A 9 14.34 -32.76 0.30
CA VAL A 9 15.14 -31.53 0.21
C VAL A 9 14.40 -30.44 -0.58
N LEU A 10 13.76 -30.80 -1.69
CA LEU A 10 12.96 -29.85 -2.49
C LEU A 10 11.74 -29.32 -1.72
N ILE A 11 11.07 -30.18 -0.95
CA ILE A 11 9.94 -29.78 -0.11
C ILE A 11 10.41 -28.83 1.00
N VAL A 12 11.51 -29.14 1.69
CA VAL A 12 12.08 -28.27 2.73
C VAL A 12 12.48 -26.91 2.15
N LEU A 13 13.10 -26.88 0.96
CA LEU A 13 13.46 -25.64 0.27
C LEU A 13 12.23 -24.80 -0.14
N CYS A 14 11.15 -25.44 -0.62
CA CYS A 14 9.91 -24.73 -0.96
C CYS A 14 9.23 -24.14 0.28
N VAL A 15 9.17 -24.92 1.37
CA VAL A 15 8.58 -24.47 2.63
C VAL A 15 9.38 -23.30 3.22
N ALA A 16 10.72 -23.37 3.22
CA ALA A 16 11.57 -22.28 3.71
C ALA A 16 11.37 -20.96 2.94
N LYS A 17 11.12 -21.02 1.61
CA LYS A 17 10.80 -19.82 0.81
C LYS A 17 9.46 -19.18 1.19
N CYS A 18 8.46 -19.96 1.58
CA CYS A 18 7.17 -19.42 2.01
C CYS A 18 7.25 -18.63 3.33
N PHE A 19 8.25 -18.93 4.19
CA PHE A 19 8.45 -18.24 5.47
C PHE A 19 9.41 -17.04 5.39
N ALA A 20 10.04 -16.78 4.24
CA ALA A 20 11.04 -15.72 4.10
C ALA A 20 10.45 -14.34 3.72
N ALA A 21 9.12 -14.17 3.76
CA ALA A 21 8.43 -13.00 3.23
C ALA A 21 8.23 -11.83 4.23
N ASP A 22 8.85 -11.85 5.41
CA ASP A 22 8.74 -10.76 6.40
C ASP A 22 9.91 -9.76 6.31
N GLY A 23 10.04 -9.10 5.16
CA GLY A 23 10.86 -7.88 5.07
C GLY A 23 10.16 -6.69 5.73
N PRO A 24 10.88 -5.66 6.20
CA PRO A 24 10.24 -4.45 6.70
C PRO A 24 9.39 -3.82 5.60
N VAL A 25 8.13 -3.52 5.91
CA VAL A 25 7.24 -2.78 5.01
C VAL A 25 7.74 -1.34 4.90
N GLU A 26 8.16 -0.96 3.70
CA GLU A 26 8.47 0.43 3.38
C GLU A 26 7.20 1.29 3.45
N LYS A 27 7.32 2.48 4.02
CA LYS A 27 6.21 3.42 4.18
C LYS A 27 6.61 4.74 3.57
N ILE A 28 5.69 5.33 2.80
CA ILE A 28 5.88 6.61 2.14
C ILE A 28 4.64 7.45 2.43
N ASP A 29 4.86 8.68 2.90
CA ASP A 29 3.80 9.66 3.07
C ASP A 29 3.47 10.28 1.70
N ILE A 30 2.33 9.88 1.13
CA ILE A 30 1.87 10.38 -0.18
C ILE A 30 0.96 11.60 -0.07
N PHE A 31 0.44 11.92 1.12
CA PHE A 31 -0.35 13.13 1.39
C PHE A 31 0.11 13.72 2.73
N GLN A 32 0.91 14.78 2.69
CA GLN A 32 1.50 15.37 3.88
C GLN A 32 0.78 16.67 4.27
N ALA A 33 0.29 16.74 5.51
CA ALA A 33 -0.43 17.89 6.03
C ALA A 33 0.38 19.19 5.90
N GLY A 34 -0.29 20.26 5.45
CA GLY A 34 0.33 21.55 5.18
C GLY A 34 0.89 21.69 3.76
N GLU A 35 0.95 20.61 2.98
CA GLU A 35 1.33 20.67 1.57
C GLU A 35 0.13 20.93 0.66
N GLU A 36 0.41 21.46 -0.53
CA GLU A 36 -0.58 21.73 -1.59
C GLU A 36 -1.77 22.62 -1.14
N GLY A 37 -1.61 23.37 -0.05
CA GLY A 37 -2.63 24.31 0.47
C GLY A 37 -3.63 23.70 1.47
N PHE A 38 -3.51 22.41 1.81
CA PHE A 38 -4.45 21.74 2.71
C PHE A 38 -3.87 21.51 4.11
N SER A 39 -4.66 21.81 5.13
CA SER A 39 -4.26 21.61 6.53
C SER A 39 -4.29 20.14 6.93
N LEU A 40 -5.18 19.34 6.34
CA LEU A 40 -5.44 17.96 6.74
C LEU A 40 -5.79 17.07 5.54
N TYR A 41 -5.37 15.81 5.63
CA TYR A 41 -5.77 14.74 4.73
C TYR A 41 -6.40 13.60 5.55
N ARG A 42 -7.64 13.20 5.21
CA ARG A 42 -8.41 12.21 5.99
C ARG A 42 -9.20 11.26 5.07
N ILE A 43 -9.81 10.25 5.69
CA ILE A 43 -10.69 9.26 5.05
C ILE A 43 -10.02 8.62 3.82
N PRO A 44 -8.84 7.99 3.99
CA PRO A 44 -8.11 7.43 2.87
C PRO A 44 -8.82 6.20 2.31
N GLY A 45 -8.71 6.01 1.00
CA GLY A 45 -9.07 4.77 0.33
C GLY A 45 -8.04 4.37 -0.70
N LEU A 46 -7.99 3.07 -1.00
CA LEU A 46 -7.06 2.49 -1.93
C LEU A 46 -7.77 1.46 -2.81
N VAL A 47 -7.50 1.49 -4.11
CA VAL A 47 -8.01 0.50 -5.06
C VAL A 47 -6.94 0.13 -6.07
N VAL A 48 -6.87 -1.16 -6.41
CA VAL A 48 -6.04 -1.67 -7.51
C VAL A 48 -6.94 -1.94 -8.70
N THR A 49 -6.63 -1.31 -9.82
CA THR A 49 -7.37 -1.48 -11.08
C THR A 49 -7.05 -2.84 -11.73
N LYS A 50 -7.83 -3.24 -12.74
CA LYS A 50 -7.57 -4.48 -13.51
C LYS A 50 -6.21 -4.47 -14.23
N SER A 51 -5.66 -3.30 -14.55
CA SER A 51 -4.34 -3.17 -15.17
C SER A 51 -3.19 -3.16 -14.17
N GLY A 52 -3.46 -3.37 -12.88
CA GLY A 52 -2.44 -3.34 -11.82
C GLY A 52 -2.08 -1.95 -11.30
N THR A 53 -2.67 -0.89 -11.86
CA THR A 53 -2.47 0.49 -11.37
C THR A 53 -3.08 0.64 -9.98
N VAL A 54 -2.30 1.20 -9.04
CA VAL A 54 -2.74 1.53 -7.68
C VAL A 54 -3.24 2.98 -7.66
N LEU A 55 -4.46 3.17 -7.15
CA LEU A 55 -5.05 4.48 -6.92
C LEU A 55 -5.23 4.68 -5.41
N ALA A 56 -4.59 5.71 -4.87
CA ALA A 56 -4.79 6.15 -3.49
C ALA A 56 -5.53 7.48 -3.52
N TYR A 57 -6.64 7.58 -2.78
CA TYR A 57 -7.44 8.79 -2.69
C TYR A 57 -7.71 9.16 -1.24
N CYS A 58 -8.00 10.44 -0.99
CA CYS A 58 -8.37 10.94 0.33
C CYS A 58 -9.17 12.23 0.21
N GLU A 59 -9.75 12.65 1.32
CA GLU A 59 -10.30 13.98 1.51
C GLU A 59 -9.18 14.95 1.91
N ALA A 60 -9.02 16.02 1.15
CA ALA A 60 -8.14 17.14 1.45
C ALA A 60 -8.97 18.31 1.99
N ARG A 61 -8.63 18.79 3.18
CA ARG A 61 -9.44 19.77 3.92
C ARG A 61 -8.61 21.03 4.18
N GLU A 62 -9.11 22.18 3.74
CA GLU A 62 -8.44 23.48 3.88
C GLU A 62 -8.35 23.91 5.35
N SER A 63 -9.43 23.72 6.10
CA SER A 63 -9.52 24.07 7.52
C SER A 63 -10.31 23.04 8.30
N ASP A 64 -10.15 23.14 9.63
CA ASP A 64 -10.88 22.43 10.68
C ASP A 64 -10.82 20.88 10.68
N LYS A 65 -10.94 20.32 11.89
CA LYS A 65 -10.92 18.87 12.12
C LYS A 65 -12.32 18.25 12.00
N GLY A 66 -13.33 19.05 11.63
CA GLY A 66 -14.74 18.64 11.59
C GLY A 66 -15.10 17.97 10.27
N ASP A 67 -16.21 17.25 10.22
CA ASP A 67 -16.65 16.51 9.02
C ASP A 67 -17.47 17.36 8.03
N TRP A 68 -17.46 18.68 8.22
CA TRP A 68 -18.19 19.64 7.42
C TRP A 68 -17.26 20.77 6.99
N GLY A 69 -17.45 21.27 5.78
CA GLY A 69 -16.65 22.37 5.23
C GLY A 69 -16.33 22.14 3.76
N PRO A 70 -15.54 23.01 3.13
CA PRO A 70 -14.93 22.74 1.83
C PRO A 70 -14.02 21.51 1.94
N ILE A 71 -14.33 20.49 1.14
CA ILE A 71 -13.58 19.23 1.10
C ILE A 71 -13.33 18.89 -0.36
N ASP A 72 -12.04 18.77 -0.70
CA ASP A 72 -11.60 18.31 -2.00
C ASP A 72 -11.31 16.81 -1.95
N ILE A 73 -11.56 16.13 -3.07
CA ILE A 73 -11.17 14.72 -3.24
C ILE A 73 -9.92 14.69 -4.11
N LEU A 74 -8.80 14.26 -3.51
CA LEU A 74 -7.54 14.11 -4.21
C LEU A 74 -7.23 12.65 -4.48
N MET A 75 -6.45 12.40 -5.53
CA MET A 75 -6.02 11.07 -5.93
C MET A 75 -4.58 11.10 -6.45
N ARG A 76 -3.76 10.16 -6.00
CA ARG A 76 -2.46 9.82 -6.60
C ARG A 76 -2.51 8.42 -7.22
N ARG A 77 -1.63 8.19 -8.19
CA ARG A 77 -1.59 6.97 -8.99
C ARG A 77 -0.17 6.42 -9.06
N SER A 78 -0.02 5.12 -8.81
CA SER A 78 1.18 4.33 -9.15
C SER A 78 0.86 3.37 -10.30
N THR A 79 1.79 3.27 -11.25
CA THR A 79 1.72 2.33 -12.39
C THR A 79 2.80 1.25 -12.32
N ASP A 80 3.65 1.32 -11.31
CA ASP A 80 4.83 0.49 -11.08
C ASP A 80 4.70 -0.39 -9.82
N GLY A 81 3.60 -0.26 -9.08
CA GLY A 81 3.39 -0.97 -7.81
C GLY A 81 4.08 -0.25 -6.67
#